data_AF-A0A0G4NNI8-F1
#
_entry.id   AF-A0A0G4NNI8-F1
#
_cell.length_a   1.000
_cell.length_b   1.000
_cell.length_c   1.000
_cell.angle_alpha   90.00
_cell.angle_beta   90.00
_cell.angle_gamma   90.00
#
_symmetry.space_group_name_H-M   'P 1'
#
loop_
_entity.id
_entity.type
_entity.pdbx_description
1 polymer ?
#
loop_
_entity_poly.entity_id
_entity_poly.type
_entity_poly.pdbx_seq_one_letter_code
_entity_poly.pdbx_strand_id
1 'polypeptide(L)'
;LNQFTKWLGERAEELGVEVYPGFAASEVLYHPDGSVKGVATNDLGIARNGKPKDSFERGMEFHARVTLFGEGCHGSLSKAVIKKFDLRRDSQHQTYALGLKEVWE
;
A
#
# COMPACT_ATOMS: atom_id res chain seq x y z
N LEU A 1 10.44 -2.15 -16.68
CA LEU A 1 9.57 -1.36 -17.59
C LEU A 1 9.54 0.13 -17.28
N ASN A 2 9.69 0.58 -16.02
CA ASN A 2 9.80 2.01 -15.70
C ASN A 2 11.18 2.31 -15.10
N GLN A 3 12.10 2.86 -15.91
CA GLN A 3 13.45 3.24 -15.46
C GLN A 3 13.44 4.55 -14.66
N PHE A 4 12.45 5.41 -14.90
CA PHE A 4 12.36 6.70 -14.21
C PHE A 4 12.00 6.54 -12.73
N THR A 5 11.01 5.69 -12.41
CA THR A 5 10.67 5.40 -10.99
C THR A 5 11.81 4.70 -10.26
N LYS A 6 12.56 3.83 -10.94
CA LYS A 6 13.77 3.24 -10.37
C LYS A 6 14.78 4.33 -9.98
N TRP A 7 15.10 5.23 -10.91
CA TRP A 7 16.02 6.34 -10.66
C TRP A 7 15.54 7.27 -9.52
N LEU A 8 14.23 7.56 -9.44
CA LEU A 8 13.66 8.33 -8.32
C LEU A 8 13.84 7.62 -6.97
N GLY A 9 13.71 6.29 -6.93
CA GLY A 9 13.99 5.49 -5.74
C GLY A 9 15.45 5.67 -5.28
N GLU A 10 16.40 5.56 -6.21
CA GLU A 10 17.83 5.77 -5.93
C GLU A 10 18.08 7.20 -5.39
N ARG A 11 17.43 8.23 -5.96
CA ARG A 11 17.54 9.61 -5.44
C ARG A 11 16.98 9.74 -4.02
N ALA A 12 15.90 9.04 -3.71
CA ALA A 12 15.30 9.07 -2.39
C ALA A 12 16.19 8.40 -1.33
N GLU A 13 16.77 7.24 -1.67
CA GLU A 13 17.73 6.54 -0.81
C GLU A 13 18.98 7.41 -0.52
N GLU A 14 19.50 8.13 -1.52
CA GLU A 14 20.60 9.09 -1.34
C GLU A 14 20.27 10.22 -0.35
N LEU A 15 18.98 10.56 -0.19
CA LEU A 15 18.49 11.54 0.79
C LEU A 15 18.16 10.92 2.15
N GLY A 16 18.44 9.62 2.34
CA GLY A 16 18.21 8.90 3.58
C GLY A 16 16.79 8.35 3.74
N VAL A 17 16.01 8.27 2.67
CA VAL A 17 14.70 7.59 2.71
C VAL A 17 14.92 6.08 2.76
N GLU A 18 14.30 5.41 3.73
CA GLU A 18 14.28 3.95 3.79
C GLU A 18 13.25 3.41 2.80
N VAL A 19 13.71 2.68 1.78
CA VAL A 19 12.85 2.08 0.75
C VAL A 19 12.77 0.57 0.97
N TYR A 20 11.54 0.07 1.14
CA TYR A 20 11.26 -1.36 1.34
C TYR A 20 10.54 -1.97 0.13
N PRO A 21 11.25 -2.28 -0.97
CA PRO A 21 10.63 -2.91 -2.13
C PRO A 21 10.21 -4.35 -1.79
N GLY A 22 9.11 -4.81 -2.37
CA GLY A 22 8.61 -6.19 -2.18
C GLY A 22 7.76 -6.41 -0.92
N PHE A 23 7.58 -5.39 -0.08
CA PHE A 23 6.69 -5.43 1.08
C PHE A 23 5.38 -4.71 0.77
N ALA A 24 4.28 -5.44 0.73
CA ALA A 24 2.96 -4.85 0.50
C ALA A 24 2.34 -4.46 1.85
N ALA A 25 1.93 -3.21 1.98
CA ALA A 25 0.99 -2.82 3.03
C ALA A 25 -0.35 -3.54 2.77
N SER A 26 -0.84 -4.30 3.75
CA SER A 26 -2.07 -5.10 3.64
C SER A 26 -3.16 -4.69 4.61
N GLU A 27 -2.82 -3.95 5.66
CA GLU A 27 -3.78 -3.49 6.67
C GLU A 27 -3.48 -2.05 7.11
N VAL A 28 -4.54 -1.28 7.36
CA VAL A 28 -4.44 0.06 7.97
C VAL A 28 -4.67 -0.07 9.47
N LEU A 29 -3.70 0.42 10.24
CA LEU A 29 -3.75 0.42 11.70
C LEU A 29 -4.39 1.72 12.17
N TYR A 30 -5.25 1.64 13.19
CA TYR A 30 -5.94 2.80 13.76
C TYR A 30 -5.64 2.96 15.24
N HIS A 31 -5.58 4.20 15.70
CA HIS A 31 -5.62 4.53 17.12
C HIS A 31 -7.03 4.35 17.69
N PRO A 32 -7.19 4.28 19.03
CA PRO A 32 -8.49 4.21 19.67
C PRO A 32 -9.41 5.41 19.37
N ASP A 33 -8.84 6.58 19.06
CA ASP A 33 -9.59 7.79 18.65
C ASP A 33 -10.07 7.74 17.19
N GLY A 34 -9.74 6.67 16.46
CA GLY A 34 -10.11 6.45 15.08
C GLY A 34 -9.14 7.02 14.04
N SER A 35 -8.12 7.77 14.45
CA SER A 35 -7.06 8.28 13.54
C SER A 35 -6.16 7.14 13.02
N VAL A 36 -5.49 7.36 11.88
CA VAL A 36 -4.56 6.39 11.31
C VAL A 36 -3.28 6.36 12.14
N LYS A 37 -2.90 5.16 12.62
CA LYS A 37 -1.65 4.89 13.35
C LYS A 37 -0.51 4.49 12.42
N GLY A 38 -0.84 3.88 11.27
CA GLY A 38 0.15 3.28 10.40
C GLY A 38 -0.41 2.21 9.47
N VAL A 39 0.48 1.33 9.01
CA VAL A 39 0.13 0.15 8.19
C VAL A 39 0.83 -1.10 8.70
N ALA A 40 0.27 -2.27 8.41
CA ALA A 40 0.98 -3.54 8.57
C ALA A 40 1.23 -4.18 7.20
N THR A 41 2.35 -4.89 7.06
CA THR A 41 2.64 -5.68 5.86
C THR A 41 1.87 -6.99 5.85
N ASN A 42 1.84 -7.66 4.70
CA ASN A 42 1.22 -8.98 4.60
C ASN A 42 1.97 -10.03 5.44
N ASP A 43 1.21 -10.98 5.99
CA ASP A 43 1.75 -12.21 6.55
C ASP A 43 2.42 -13.05 5.45
N LEU A 44 3.46 -13.79 5.83
CA LEU A 44 4.14 -14.76 4.99
C LEU A 44 3.79 -16.19 5.44
N GLY A 45 3.95 -17.15 4.53
CA GLY A 45 3.70 -18.56 4.85
C GLY A 45 2.22 -18.92 5.01
N ILE A 46 1.29 -18.19 4.39
CA ILE A 46 -0.13 -18.60 4.29
C ILE A 46 -0.33 -19.53 3.08
N ALA A 47 -1.03 -20.64 3.28
CA ALA A 47 -1.40 -21.57 2.21
C ALA A 47 -2.60 -21.06 1.39
N ARG A 48 -2.82 -21.62 0.19
CA ARG A 48 -3.94 -21.24 -0.70
C ARG A 48 -5.31 -21.38 -0.03
N ASN A 49 -5.43 -22.27 0.95
CA ASN A 49 -6.65 -22.47 1.74
C ASN A 49 -6.79 -21.49 2.92
N GLY A 50 -5.90 -20.50 3.03
CA GLY A 50 -5.87 -19.49 4.10
C GLY A 50 -5.25 -19.96 5.42
N LYS A 51 -4.78 -21.21 5.53
CA LYS A 51 -4.16 -21.71 6.76
C LYS A 51 -2.67 -21.35 6.85
N PRO A 52 -2.14 -21.05 8.05
CA PRO A 52 -0.70 -20.91 8.26
C PRO A 52 0.05 -22.20 7.90
N LYS A 53 1.21 -22.07 7.25
CA LYS A 53 2.20 -23.13 7.06
C LYS A 53 3.19 -23.11 8.23
N ASP A 54 4.07 -24.11 8.29
CA ASP A 54 5.15 -24.16 9.28
C ASP A 54 6.13 -22.98 9.15
N SER A 55 6.22 -22.38 7.96
CA SER A 55 7.00 -21.18 7.67
C SER A 55 6.22 -19.88 7.86
N PHE A 56 5.16 -19.89 8.67
CA PHE A 56 4.33 -18.69 8.88
C PHE A 56 5.10 -17.61 9.64
N GLU A 57 5.00 -16.39 9.15
CA GLU A 57 5.56 -15.21 9.79
C GLU A 57 4.54 -14.07 9.71
N ARG A 58 4.32 -13.39 10.84
CA ARG A 58 3.40 -12.24 10.86
C ARG A 58 4.04 -11.05 10.15
N GLY A 59 3.19 -10.28 9.47
CA GLY A 59 3.56 -8.99 8.92
C GLY A 59 4.05 -8.02 9.99
N MET A 60 4.88 -7.06 9.56
CA MET A 60 5.45 -6.05 10.42
C MET A 60 4.54 -4.81 10.46
N GLU A 61 4.35 -4.25 11.65
CA GLU A 61 3.64 -2.98 11.82
C GLU A 61 4.61 -1.80 11.68
N PHE A 62 4.24 -0.84 10.83
CA PHE A 62 4.90 0.45 10.69
C PHE A 62 4.01 1.52 11.32
N HIS A 63 4.43 2.05 12.48
CA HIS A 63 3.73 3.17 13.13
C HIS A 63 4.36 4.47 12.70
N ALA A 64 3.52 5.44 12.30
CA ALA A 64 3.97 6.75 11.87
C ALA A 64 3.00 7.82 12.37
N ARG A 65 3.51 9.04 12.58
CA ARG A 65 2.66 10.19 12.91
C ARG A 65 1.72 10.55 11.76
N VAL A 66 2.16 10.31 10.54
CA VAL A 66 1.41 10.53 9.30
C VAL A 66 1.74 9.39 8.35
N THR A 67 0.70 8.79 7.76
CA THR A 67 0.82 7.79 6.70
C THR A 67 0.27 8.37 5.41
N LEU A 68 1.13 8.49 4.40
CA LEU A 68 0.72 8.92 3.06
C LEU A 68 0.36 7.70 2.20
N PHE A 69 -0.86 7.66 1.68
CA PHE A 69 -1.33 6.59 0.80
C PHE A 69 -1.03 6.93 -0.67
N GLY A 70 -0.04 6.24 -1.24
CA GLY A 70 0.44 6.42 -2.63
C GLY A 70 0.18 5.21 -3.54
N GLU A 71 -0.91 4.47 -3.35
CA GLU A 71 -1.18 3.19 -4.05
C GLU A 71 -1.49 3.33 -5.55
N GLY A 72 -1.76 4.54 -6.03
CA GLY A 72 -2.15 4.81 -7.42
C GLY A 72 -3.64 4.54 -7.70
N CYS A 73 -3.95 4.09 -8.91
CA CYS A 73 -5.31 3.96 -9.39
C CYS A 73 -6.07 2.83 -8.66
N HIS A 74 -7.18 3.17 -8.00
CA HIS A 74 -8.05 2.23 -7.29
C HIS A 74 -7.35 1.43 -6.16
N GLY A 75 -6.48 2.10 -5.38
CA GLY A 75 -5.78 1.51 -4.23
C GLY A 75 -6.71 0.82 -3.22
N SER A 76 -6.30 -0.36 -2.75
CA SER A 76 -7.13 -1.23 -1.91
C SER A 76 -7.27 -0.68 -0.49
N LEU A 77 -6.19 -0.19 0.10
CA LEU A 77 -6.22 0.41 1.43
C LEU A 77 -6.84 1.80 1.38
N SER A 78 -6.52 2.59 0.36
CA SER A 78 -7.11 3.91 0.10
C SER A 78 -8.62 3.82 0.03
N LYS A 79 -9.19 2.80 -0.62
CA LYS A 79 -10.64 2.57 -0.65
C LYS A 79 -11.23 2.35 0.74
N ALA A 80 -10.54 1.62 1.62
CA ALA A 80 -10.97 1.39 3.00
C ALA A 80 -10.93 2.69 3.82
N VAL A 81 -9.85 3.47 3.70
CA VAL A 81 -9.69 4.78 4.37
C VAL A 81 -10.75 5.77 3.90
N ILE A 82 -10.96 5.88 2.58
CA ILE A 82 -12.00 6.72 1.97
C ILE A 82 -13.38 6.39 2.55
N LYS A 83 -13.71 5.10 2.67
CA LYS A 83 -14.98 4.66 3.24
C LYS A 83 -15.09 4.99 4.73
N LYS A 84 -14.04 4.73 5.52
CA LYS A 84 -14.05 4.94 6.97
C LYS A 84 -14.30 6.39 7.35
N PHE A 85 -13.68 7.32 6.62
CA PHE A 85 -13.74 8.76 6.91
C PHE A 85 -14.71 9.54 6.01
N ASP A 86 -15.52 8.84 5.19
CA ASP A 86 -16.47 9.45 4.26
C ASP A 86 -15.84 10.53 3.34
N LEU A 87 -14.63 10.25 2.84
CA LEU A 87 -13.83 11.24 2.10
C LEU A 87 -14.40 11.59 0.71
N ARG A 88 -15.51 10.96 0.31
CA ARG A 88 -16.18 11.18 -0.98
C ARG A 88 -17.60 11.73 -0.84
N ARG A 89 -18.02 12.15 0.36
CA ARG A 89 -19.36 12.69 0.61
C ARG A 89 -19.81 13.71 -0.43
N ASP A 90 -18.91 14.64 -0.75
CA ASP A 90 -19.18 15.77 -1.64
C ASP A 90 -18.53 15.58 -3.02
N SER A 91 -18.38 14.33 -3.46
CA SER A 91 -17.70 13.96 -4.72
C SER A 91 -18.52 12.98 -5.55
N GLN A 92 -18.36 13.07 -6.88
CA GLN A 92 -18.89 12.04 -7.78
C GLN A 92 -18.11 10.73 -7.63
N HIS A 93 -18.72 9.62 -8.05
CA HIS A 93 -18.01 8.34 -8.09
C HIS A 93 -16.82 8.42 -9.05
N GLN A 94 -15.72 7.76 -8.70
CA GLN A 94 -14.55 7.74 -9.57
C GLN A 94 -14.84 6.88 -10.81
N THR A 95 -14.49 7.40 -11.98
CA THR A 95 -14.53 6.70 -13.26
C THR A 95 -13.13 6.26 -13.67
N TYR A 96 -13.04 5.16 -14.40
CA TYR A 96 -11.76 4.54 -14.77
C TYR A 96 -11.78 4.09 -16.23
N ALA A 97 -10.59 3.92 -16.78
CA ALA A 97 -10.37 3.27 -18.06
C ALA A 97 -9.21 2.27 -17.92
N LEU A 98 -9.24 1.22 -18.72
CA LEU A 98 -8.16 0.24 -18.79
C LEU A 98 -7.14 0.70 -19.82
N GLY A 99 -5.87 0.79 -19.41
CA GLY A 99 -4.74 1.00 -20.31
C GLY A 99 -4.04 -0.31 -20.57
N LEU A 100 -3.88 -0.68 -21.85
CA LEU A 100 -3.07 -1.82 -22.27
C LEU A 100 -1.76 -1.29 -22.86
N LYS A 101 -0.64 -1.93 -22.51
CA LYS A 101 0.69 -1.54 -22.97
C LYS A 101 1.49 -2.79 -23.35
N GLU A 102 2.10 -2.72 -24.52
CA GLU A 102 3.11 -3.67 -24.98
C GLU A 102 4.42 -2.92 -25.27
N VAL A 103 5.53 -3.64 -25.16
CA VAL A 103 6.86 -3.16 -25.55
C VAL A 103 7.47 -4.24 -26.41
N TRP A 104 7.91 -3.86 -27.59
CA TRP A 104 8.52 -4.73 -28.60
C TRP A 104 9.98 -4.31 -28.79
N GLU A 105 10.82 -5.22 -29.27
CA GLU A 105 12.21 -4.94 -29.69
C GLU A 105 12.27 -4.50 -31.16
#